data_AF-T1CLM1-F1
#
_entry.id   AF-T1CLM1-F1
#
_cell.length_a   1.000
_cell.length_b   1.000
_cell.length_c   1.000
_cell.angle_alpha   90.00
_cell.angle_beta   90.00
_cell.angle_gamma   90.00
#
_symmetry.space_group_name_H-M   'P 1'
#
loop_
_entity.id
_entity.type
_entity.pdbx_description
1 polymer ?
#
loop_
_entity_poly.entity_id
_entity_poly.type
_entity_poly.pdbx_seq_one_letter_code
_entity_poly.pdbx_strand_id
1 'polypeptide(L)'
;MMRAPAALAVLCAATLLLAGCEHGPTAAQREAAAQAQAAAQRVAQAQQELKLYHEVLARHDVQLAASLGREIEQRYAGTPAASEVGKTLPAIAAEAAKLAHAQRLAALWDYQTDVPMEGGTQNTASINDTRSDGSQGNIQLILRRHSAWGQSVYLYAQAPGFVCNGLCRIELRVDGGKPQAWAAYLPPTGEPALFIKDDRRFISMLEKAQVIELRVDLKQGGVRTLKYEVGGFKPASFPPLAKKG
;
A
#
# COMPACT_ATOMS: atom_id res chain seq x y z
N MET A 1 -55.40 87.94 -8.78
CA MET A 1 -55.97 86.73 -9.40
C MET A 1 -55.87 85.60 -8.36
N MET A 2 -56.77 85.58 -7.36
CA MET A 2 -58.00 84.76 -7.25
C MET A 2 -57.69 83.26 -7.21
N ARG A 3 -58.05 82.43 -6.20
CA ARG A 3 -58.97 82.53 -5.06
C ARG A 3 -58.69 81.32 -4.12
N ALA A 4 -58.75 81.50 -2.79
CA ALA A 4 -59.20 80.45 -1.85
C ALA A 4 -60.75 80.47 -1.76
N PRO A 5 -61.51 79.65 -0.97
CA PRO A 5 -61.16 78.61 0.03
C PRO A 5 -62.15 77.38 0.08
N ALA A 6 -61.99 76.52 1.10
CA ALA A 6 -63.04 75.82 1.93
C ALA A 6 -64.03 74.82 1.24
N ALA A 7 -64.56 73.73 1.85
CA ALA A 7 -64.45 73.03 3.13
C ALA A 7 -65.34 71.75 3.09
N LEU A 8 -65.14 70.83 4.06
CA LEU A 8 -66.04 69.77 4.59
C LEU A 8 -66.54 68.65 3.64
N ALA A 9 -66.09 67.39 3.78
CA ALA A 9 -66.45 66.36 4.80
C ALA A 9 -67.60 65.42 4.33
N VAL A 10 -67.36 64.10 4.36
CA VAL A 10 -68.24 63.04 4.92
C VAL A 10 -67.68 61.64 4.54
N LEU A 11 -67.52 60.82 5.59
CA LEU A 11 -67.26 59.38 5.63
C LEU A 11 -68.21 58.55 4.74
N CYS A 12 -67.72 57.46 4.14
CA CYS A 12 -68.32 56.13 4.31
C CYS A 12 -67.46 55.02 3.71
N ALA A 13 -67.21 54.01 4.54
CA ALA A 13 -66.50 52.78 4.22
C ALA A 13 -67.34 51.84 3.34
N ALA A 14 -66.69 51.14 2.42
CA ALA A 14 -67.18 49.88 1.86
C ALA A 14 -65.99 49.02 1.40
N THR A 15 -65.41 48.33 2.37
CA THR A 15 -64.62 47.11 2.19
C THR A 15 -65.47 46.01 1.55
N LEU A 16 -65.11 45.55 0.36
CA LEU A 16 -65.63 44.33 -0.26
C LEU A 16 -64.47 43.52 -0.87
N LEU A 17 -63.95 42.61 -0.02
CA LEU A 17 -63.62 41.21 -0.33
C LEU A 17 -62.98 40.89 -1.69
N LEU A 18 -61.65 40.88 -1.71
CA LEU A 18 -60.85 39.90 -2.45
C LEU A 18 -59.80 39.32 -1.48
N ALA A 19 -60.27 38.53 -0.51
CA ALA A 19 -59.42 37.60 0.23
C ALA A 19 -59.06 36.44 -0.71
N GLY A 20 -58.13 36.68 -1.63
CA GLY A 20 -57.42 35.62 -2.33
C GLY A 20 -56.63 34.81 -1.31
N CYS A 21 -56.64 33.49 -1.45
CA CYS A 21 -55.99 32.54 -0.55
C CYS A 21 -54.49 32.85 -0.34
N GLU A 22 -54.15 33.66 0.67
CA GLU A 22 -52.82 33.70 1.26
C GLU A 22 -52.64 32.49 2.18
N HIS A 23 -52.40 31.32 1.60
CA HIS A 23 -51.84 30.20 2.37
C HIS A 23 -50.51 29.83 1.72
N GLY A 24 -49.45 30.46 2.21
CA GLY A 24 -48.08 30.03 1.91
C GLY A 24 -47.84 28.59 2.35
N PRO A 25 -46.82 27.93 1.81
CA PRO A 25 -46.56 26.53 2.11
C PRO A 25 -46.38 26.31 3.62
N THR A 26 -47.06 25.28 4.14
CA THR A 26 -47.00 24.91 5.55
C THR A 26 -45.56 24.56 5.96
N ALA A 27 -45.26 24.60 7.26
CA ALA A 27 -43.93 24.20 7.75
C ALA A 27 -43.54 22.80 7.26
N ALA A 28 -44.48 21.85 7.29
CA ALA A 28 -44.30 20.49 6.78
C ALA A 28 -44.00 20.45 5.27
N GLN A 29 -44.65 21.28 4.45
CA GLN A 29 -44.36 21.37 3.02
C GLN A 29 -42.98 21.97 2.74
N ARG A 30 -42.55 22.96 3.53
CA ARG A 30 -41.21 23.56 3.42
C ARG A 30 -40.11 22.58 3.83
N GLU A 31 -40.32 21.81 4.88
CA GLU A 31 -39.40 20.75 5.32
C GLU A 31 -39.29 19.62 4.28
N ALA A 32 -40.42 19.16 3.74
CA ALA A 32 -40.43 18.14 2.68
C ALA A 32 -39.71 18.62 1.41
N ALA A 33 -39.91 19.89 1.00
CA ALA A 33 -39.21 20.47 -0.14
C ALA A 33 -37.70 20.59 0.11
N ALA A 34 -37.29 21.01 1.32
CA ALA A 34 -35.87 21.09 1.69
C ALA A 34 -35.21 19.71 1.69
N GLN A 35 -35.87 18.68 2.22
CA GLN A 35 -35.40 17.30 2.20
C GLN A 35 -35.27 16.75 0.77
N ALA A 36 -36.26 17.02 -0.09
CA ALA A 36 -36.23 16.63 -1.49
C ALA A 36 -35.07 17.31 -2.25
N GLN A 37 -34.82 18.60 -1.99
CA GLN A 37 -33.71 19.33 -2.59
C GLN A 37 -32.35 18.82 -2.11
N ALA A 38 -32.20 18.52 -0.81
CA ALA A 38 -30.99 17.91 -0.26
C ALA A 38 -30.72 16.51 -0.86
N ALA A 39 -31.78 15.70 -1.04
CA ALA A 39 -31.67 14.40 -1.71
C ALA A 39 -31.24 14.55 -3.18
N ALA A 40 -31.81 15.51 -3.91
CA ALA A 40 -31.43 15.79 -5.30
C ALA A 40 -29.97 16.27 -5.42
N GLN A 41 -29.53 17.16 -4.52
CA GLN A 41 -28.13 17.60 -4.46
C GLN A 41 -27.18 16.45 -4.16
N ARG A 42 -27.55 15.56 -3.23
CA ARG A 42 -26.78 14.37 -2.90
C ARG A 42 -26.61 13.45 -4.12
N VAL A 43 -27.67 13.23 -4.89
CA VAL A 43 -27.60 12.43 -6.13
C VAL A 43 -26.72 13.12 -7.19
N ALA A 44 -26.83 14.45 -7.34
CA ALA A 44 -26.00 15.19 -8.29
C ALA A 44 -24.50 15.13 -7.94
N GLN A 45 -24.15 15.27 -6.66
CA GLN A 45 -22.77 15.11 -6.19
C GLN A 45 -22.25 13.69 -6.41
N ALA A 46 -23.05 12.67 -6.08
CA ALA A 46 -22.70 11.27 -6.33
C ALA A 46 -22.39 11.02 -7.81
N GLN A 47 -23.15 11.65 -8.72
CA GLN A 47 -22.91 11.53 -10.16
C GLN A 47 -21.63 12.24 -10.62
N GLN A 48 -21.23 13.33 -9.96
CA GLN A 48 -19.95 13.98 -10.24
C GLN A 48 -18.77 13.09 -9.81
N GLU A 49 -18.85 12.47 -8.63
CA GLU A 49 -17.82 11.54 -8.16
C GLU A 49 -17.77 10.26 -8.99
N LEU A 50 -18.92 9.76 -9.47
CA LEU A 50 -18.96 8.64 -10.41
C LEU A 50 -18.20 8.95 -11.71
N LYS A 51 -18.33 10.17 -12.24
CA LYS A 51 -17.55 10.59 -13.43
C LYS A 51 -16.05 10.54 -13.14
N LEU A 52 -15.63 11.07 -12.00
CA LEU A 52 -14.22 11.02 -11.59
C LEU A 52 -13.74 9.57 -11.43
N TYR A 53 -14.55 8.70 -10.81
CA TYR A 53 -14.25 7.28 -10.70
C TYR A 53 -14.01 6.63 -12.09
N HIS A 54 -14.88 6.90 -13.06
CA HIS A 54 -14.70 6.41 -14.43
C HIS A 54 -13.45 6.98 -15.12
N GLU A 55 -13.14 8.26 -14.93
CA GLU A 55 -11.91 8.87 -15.46
C GLU A 55 -10.65 8.21 -14.90
N VAL A 56 -10.65 7.90 -13.59
CA VAL A 56 -9.53 7.23 -12.92
C VAL A 56 -9.39 5.78 -13.41
N LEU A 57 -10.50 5.06 -13.59
CA LEU A 57 -10.49 3.73 -14.21
C LEU A 57 -9.96 3.76 -15.64
N ALA A 58 -10.34 4.77 -16.44
CA ALA A 58 -9.85 4.93 -17.80
C ALA A 58 -8.34 5.21 -17.87
N ARG A 59 -7.75 5.74 -16.78
CA ARG A 59 -6.30 5.90 -16.62
C ARG A 59 -5.61 4.67 -15.99
N HIS A 60 -6.36 3.60 -15.70
CA HIS A 60 -5.88 2.38 -15.04
C HIS A 60 -5.29 2.60 -13.64
N ASP A 61 -5.67 3.68 -12.95
CA ASP A 61 -5.23 3.93 -11.58
C ASP A 61 -6.18 3.23 -10.59
N VAL A 62 -5.97 1.92 -10.44
CA VAL A 62 -6.81 1.06 -9.61
C VAL A 62 -6.76 1.40 -8.12
N GLN A 63 -5.65 1.97 -7.64
CA GLN A 63 -5.52 2.37 -6.24
C GLN A 63 -6.43 3.55 -5.92
N LEU A 64 -6.37 4.61 -6.74
CA LEU A 64 -7.24 5.77 -6.59
C LEU A 64 -8.71 5.42 -6.89
N ALA A 65 -8.97 4.55 -7.87
CA ALA A 65 -10.32 4.09 -8.15
C ALA A 65 -10.91 3.33 -6.95
N ALA A 66 -10.15 2.44 -6.31
CA ALA A 66 -10.60 1.72 -5.12
C ALA A 66 -10.86 2.65 -3.92
N SER A 67 -10.08 3.72 -3.73
CA SER A 67 -10.36 4.70 -2.68
C SER A 67 -11.62 5.51 -2.97
N LEU A 68 -11.75 6.06 -4.19
CA LEU A 68 -12.93 6.83 -4.60
C LEU A 68 -14.20 6.00 -4.58
N GLY A 69 -14.15 4.76 -5.07
CA GLY A 69 -15.32 3.89 -5.07
C GLY A 69 -15.83 3.58 -3.66
N ARG A 70 -14.92 3.33 -2.70
CA ARG A 70 -15.29 3.16 -1.29
C ARG A 70 -15.92 4.41 -0.69
N GLU A 71 -15.38 5.59 -1.02
CA GLU A 71 -15.98 6.86 -0.59
C GLU A 71 -17.39 7.03 -1.16
N ILE A 72 -17.60 6.73 -2.45
CA ILE A 72 -18.90 6.81 -3.11
C ILE A 72 -19.93 5.88 -2.45
N GLU A 73 -19.55 4.62 -2.19
CA GLU A 73 -20.45 3.67 -1.50
C GLU A 73 -20.82 4.12 -0.09
N GLN A 74 -19.84 4.62 0.68
CA GLN A 74 -20.04 5.04 2.06
C GLN A 74 -20.87 6.33 2.16
N ARG A 75 -20.52 7.34 1.37
CA ARG A 75 -21.12 8.69 1.44
C ARG A 75 -22.43 8.77 0.68
N TYR A 76 -22.54 8.07 -0.45
CA TYR A 76 -23.68 8.11 -1.37
C TYR A 76 -24.49 6.81 -1.41
N ALA A 77 -24.46 6.01 -0.34
CA ALA A 77 -25.31 4.83 -0.16
C ALA A 77 -26.77 5.06 -0.59
N GLY A 78 -27.32 4.12 -1.37
CA GLY A 78 -28.69 4.19 -1.89
C GLY A 78 -28.89 5.10 -3.11
N THR A 79 -27.85 5.76 -3.62
CA THR A 79 -27.91 6.46 -4.93
C THR A 79 -27.64 5.48 -6.09
N PRO A 80 -28.06 5.83 -7.33
CA PRO A 80 -27.70 5.06 -8.53
C PRO A 80 -26.18 4.95 -8.72
N ALA A 81 -25.44 6.03 -8.46
CA ALA A 81 -23.98 6.07 -8.56
C ALA A 81 -23.30 5.05 -7.64
N ALA A 82 -23.71 4.98 -6.37
CA ALA A 82 -23.19 3.97 -5.44
C ALA A 82 -23.54 2.54 -5.89
N SER A 83 -24.72 2.33 -6.47
CA SER A 83 -25.10 1.02 -7.01
C SER A 83 -24.30 0.62 -8.24
N GLU A 84 -23.83 1.58 -9.04
CA GLU A 84 -22.96 1.33 -10.20
C GLU A 84 -21.54 1.01 -9.78
N VAL A 85 -20.98 1.81 -8.86
CA VAL A 85 -19.66 1.57 -8.25
C VAL A 85 -19.62 0.19 -7.59
N GLY A 86 -20.64 -0.20 -6.83
CA GLY A 86 -20.64 -1.48 -6.13
C GLY A 86 -20.61 -2.72 -7.02
N LYS A 87 -20.92 -2.59 -8.32
CA LYS A 87 -20.76 -3.68 -9.28
C LYS A 87 -19.29 -3.93 -9.65
N THR A 88 -18.47 -2.90 -9.61
CA THR A 88 -17.08 -2.92 -10.12
C THR A 88 -16.05 -2.86 -8.99
N LEU A 89 -16.39 -2.20 -7.89
CA LEU A 89 -15.49 -1.96 -6.76
C LEU A 89 -14.84 -3.22 -6.19
N PRO A 90 -15.52 -4.38 -6.00
CA PRO A 90 -14.85 -5.56 -5.45
C PRO A 90 -13.65 -6.04 -6.28
N ALA A 91 -13.76 -6.04 -7.60
CA ALA A 91 -12.67 -6.42 -8.49
C ALA A 91 -11.53 -5.39 -8.46
N ILE A 92 -11.86 -4.11 -8.53
CA ILE A 92 -10.88 -3.01 -8.49
C ILE A 92 -10.15 -2.96 -7.15
N ALA A 93 -10.85 -3.17 -6.03
CA ALA A 93 -10.26 -3.23 -4.71
C ALA A 93 -9.31 -4.44 -4.55
N ALA A 94 -9.68 -5.60 -5.09
CA ALA A 94 -8.81 -6.77 -5.09
C ALA A 94 -7.53 -6.54 -5.90
N GLU A 95 -7.64 -5.90 -7.07
CA GLU A 95 -6.49 -5.52 -7.89
C GLU A 95 -5.59 -4.49 -7.21
N ALA A 96 -6.18 -3.44 -6.63
CA ALA A 96 -5.47 -2.44 -5.85
C ALA A 96 -4.73 -3.05 -4.66
N ALA A 97 -5.36 -4.00 -3.95
CA ALA A 97 -4.74 -4.71 -2.84
C ALA A 97 -3.55 -5.57 -3.30
N LYS A 98 -3.67 -6.26 -4.44
CA LYS A 98 -2.58 -7.03 -5.04
C LYS A 98 -1.41 -6.12 -5.42
N LEU A 99 -1.68 -4.98 -6.04
CA LEU A 99 -0.65 -4.00 -6.42
C LEU A 99 0.05 -3.42 -5.19
N ALA A 100 -0.72 -3.00 -4.18
CA ALA A 100 -0.17 -2.48 -2.92
C ALA A 100 0.68 -3.53 -2.21
N HIS A 101 0.25 -4.79 -2.19
CA HIS A 101 1.04 -5.88 -1.62
C HIS A 101 2.36 -6.10 -2.37
N ALA A 102 2.34 -6.11 -3.70
CA ALA A 102 3.54 -6.24 -4.52
C ALA A 102 4.52 -5.06 -4.33
N GLN A 103 4.01 -3.83 -4.26
CA GLN A 103 4.80 -2.63 -3.98
C GLN A 103 5.44 -2.70 -2.59
N ARG A 104 4.67 -3.09 -1.56
CA ARG A 104 5.17 -3.28 -0.20
C ARG A 104 6.32 -4.29 -0.17
N LEU A 105 6.14 -5.47 -0.79
CA LEU A 105 7.20 -6.49 -0.86
C LEU A 105 8.46 -5.97 -1.56
N ALA A 106 8.31 -5.25 -2.68
CA ALA A 106 9.43 -4.66 -3.40
C ALA A 106 10.18 -3.62 -2.56
N ALA A 107 9.47 -2.86 -1.72
CA ALA A 107 10.04 -1.84 -0.85
C ALA A 107 10.83 -2.41 0.36
N LEU A 108 10.75 -3.73 0.61
CA LEU A 108 11.57 -4.37 1.64
C LEU A 108 13.03 -4.58 1.22
N TRP A 109 13.32 -4.47 -0.08
CA TRP A 109 14.64 -4.72 -0.64
C TRP A 109 15.42 -3.42 -0.85
N ASP A 110 16.66 -3.40 -0.38
CA ASP A 110 17.65 -2.38 -0.71
C ASP A 110 18.60 -2.93 -1.79
N TYR A 111 18.85 -2.14 -2.83
CA TYR A 111 19.75 -2.51 -3.93
C TYR A 111 20.83 -1.46 -4.09
N GLN A 112 22.08 -1.90 -4.20
CA GLN A 112 23.22 -1.03 -4.50
C GLN A 112 23.99 -1.64 -5.66
N THR A 113 24.29 -0.84 -6.68
CA THR A 113 24.92 -1.32 -7.92
C THR A 113 26.11 -0.45 -8.27
N ASP A 114 27.16 -1.09 -8.79
CA ASP A 114 28.42 -0.48 -9.22
C ASP A 114 29.09 0.36 -8.12
N VAL A 115 28.94 -0.06 -6.86
CA VAL A 115 29.59 0.60 -5.72
C VAL A 115 31.08 0.26 -5.73
N PRO A 116 32.00 1.26 -5.77
CA PRO A 116 33.42 1.01 -5.63
C PRO A 116 33.76 0.51 -4.22
N MET A 117 34.52 -0.59 -4.15
CA MET A 117 35.00 -1.23 -2.93
C MET A 117 36.48 -1.61 -3.08
N GLU A 118 37.12 -2.02 -1.99
CA GLU A 118 38.49 -2.51 -2.05
C GLU A 118 38.60 -3.70 -3.01
N GLY A 119 39.48 -3.58 -4.00
CA GLY A 119 39.71 -4.63 -4.99
C GLY A 119 38.71 -4.67 -6.17
N GLY A 120 37.71 -3.79 -6.22
CA GLY A 120 36.87 -3.62 -7.41
C GLY A 120 35.46 -3.08 -7.14
N THR A 121 34.48 -3.45 -7.97
CA THR A 121 33.09 -3.02 -7.81
C THR A 121 32.19 -4.08 -7.19
N GLN A 122 31.14 -3.62 -6.53
CA GLN A 122 30.17 -4.44 -5.81
C GLN A 122 28.73 -4.11 -6.22
N ASN A 123 27.93 -5.18 -6.39
CA ASN A 123 26.48 -5.12 -6.40
C ASN A 123 25.95 -5.85 -5.17
N THR A 124 24.95 -5.30 -4.50
CA THR A 124 24.25 -5.91 -3.36
C THR A 124 22.74 -5.83 -3.52
N ALA A 125 22.07 -6.84 -2.96
CA ALA A 125 20.65 -6.80 -2.64
C ALA A 125 20.47 -7.27 -1.20
N SER A 126 19.78 -6.50 -0.36
CA SER A 126 19.59 -6.85 1.05
C SER A 126 18.15 -6.66 1.51
N ILE A 127 17.78 -7.43 2.53
CA ILE A 127 16.46 -7.39 3.18
C ILE A 127 16.61 -7.75 4.66
N ASN A 128 15.86 -7.08 5.54
CA ASN A 128 15.84 -7.40 6.97
C ASN A 128 14.87 -8.55 7.27
N ASP A 129 15.09 -9.26 8.38
CA ASP A 129 14.10 -10.22 8.88
C ASP A 129 12.81 -9.51 9.29
N THR A 130 11.69 -10.21 9.25
CA THR A 130 10.38 -9.70 9.67
C THR A 130 10.00 -10.34 11.00
N ARG A 131 9.69 -9.52 11.99
CA ARG A 131 9.29 -9.95 13.34
C ARG A 131 7.84 -10.41 13.36
N SER A 132 7.43 -11.05 14.44
CA SER A 132 6.06 -11.58 14.61
C SER A 132 4.98 -10.50 14.63
N ASP A 133 5.31 -9.27 15.01
CA ASP A 133 4.42 -8.11 15.00
C ASP A 133 4.40 -7.39 13.63
N GLY A 134 5.12 -7.90 12.62
CA GLY A 134 5.22 -7.32 11.29
C GLY A 134 6.27 -6.21 11.14
N SER A 135 6.94 -5.80 12.23
CA SER A 135 8.05 -4.84 12.16
C SER A 135 9.31 -5.48 11.56
N GLN A 136 10.20 -4.65 11.02
CA GLN A 136 11.50 -5.11 10.52
C GLN A 136 12.46 -5.37 11.69
N GLY A 137 13.14 -6.51 11.63
CA GLY A 137 14.19 -6.91 12.54
C GLY A 137 15.54 -6.31 12.16
N ASN A 138 16.60 -6.90 12.70
CA ASN A 138 17.97 -6.38 12.62
C ASN A 138 18.98 -7.41 12.08
N ILE A 139 18.51 -8.53 11.53
CA ILE A 139 19.35 -9.54 10.88
C ILE A 139 19.09 -9.48 9.39
N GLN A 140 20.09 -9.01 8.65
CA GLN A 140 20.00 -8.83 7.20
C GLN A 140 20.34 -10.12 6.47
N LEU A 141 19.55 -10.45 5.46
CA LEU A 141 19.95 -11.33 4.37
C LEU A 141 20.59 -10.47 3.28
N ILE A 142 21.83 -10.79 2.90
CA ILE A 142 22.60 -10.02 1.93
C ILE A 142 23.05 -10.93 0.79
N LEU A 143 22.70 -10.55 -0.43
CA LEU A 143 23.24 -11.07 -1.68
C LEU A 143 24.32 -10.10 -2.13
N ARG A 144 25.51 -10.60 -2.48
CA ARG A 144 26.63 -9.79 -2.92
C ARG A 144 27.26 -10.41 -4.16
N ARG A 145 27.59 -9.56 -5.14
CA ARG A 145 28.54 -9.86 -6.21
C ARG A 145 29.67 -8.85 -6.13
N HIS A 146 30.90 -9.33 -6.01
CA HIS A 146 32.11 -8.50 -6.02
C HIS A 146 33.07 -8.97 -7.12
N SER A 147 33.68 -8.02 -7.84
CA SER A 147 34.45 -8.34 -9.04
C SER A 147 35.73 -9.14 -8.75
N ALA A 148 36.29 -9.01 -7.55
CA ALA A 148 37.44 -9.79 -7.10
C ALA A 148 37.06 -10.97 -6.18
N TRP A 149 35.97 -10.86 -5.41
CA TRP A 149 35.62 -11.87 -4.39
C TRP A 149 34.53 -12.85 -4.85
N GLY A 150 33.91 -12.61 -6.00
CA GLY A 150 32.84 -13.45 -6.54
C GLY A 150 31.47 -13.18 -5.93
N GLN A 151 30.60 -14.18 -6.00
CA GLN A 151 29.23 -14.13 -5.51
C GLN A 151 29.13 -14.76 -4.12
N SER A 152 28.28 -14.21 -3.27
CA SER A 152 27.99 -14.78 -1.95
C SER A 152 26.60 -14.42 -1.48
N VAL A 153 26.00 -15.29 -0.67
CA VAL A 153 24.81 -14.98 0.15
C VAL A 153 25.15 -15.22 1.60
N TYR A 154 24.79 -14.29 2.48
CA TYR A 154 25.05 -14.41 3.91
C TYR A 154 24.00 -13.68 4.74
N LEU A 155 23.83 -14.15 5.97
CA LEU A 155 23.13 -13.41 7.01
C LEU A 155 24.13 -12.52 7.74
N TYR A 156 23.73 -11.30 8.09
CA TYR A 156 24.54 -10.37 8.87
C TYR A 156 23.76 -9.90 10.09
N ALA A 157 24.37 -10.00 11.27
CA ALA A 157 23.80 -9.55 12.53
C ALA A 157 24.79 -8.63 13.25
N GLN A 158 24.33 -7.88 14.24
CA GLN A 158 25.25 -7.22 15.16
C GLN A 158 26.05 -8.26 15.97
N ALA A 159 27.24 -7.87 16.44
CA ALA A 159 28.03 -8.70 17.34
C ALA A 159 27.18 -9.14 18.55
N PRO A 160 27.30 -10.38 19.04
CA PRO A 160 28.36 -11.36 18.73
C PRO A 160 28.11 -12.28 17.51
N GLY A 161 26.99 -12.13 16.79
CA GLY A 161 26.69 -12.91 15.58
C GLY A 161 26.17 -14.34 15.83
N PHE A 162 26.54 -15.27 14.94
CA PHE A 162 25.97 -16.62 14.83
C PHE A 162 26.88 -17.71 15.43
N VAL A 163 26.28 -18.83 15.83
CA VAL A 163 27.00 -20.07 16.18
C VAL A 163 27.02 -20.97 14.95
N CYS A 164 28.21 -21.35 14.48
CA CYS A 164 28.40 -22.34 13.42
C CYS A 164 29.85 -22.83 13.44
N ASN A 165 30.03 -24.15 13.61
CA ASN A 165 31.36 -24.76 13.68
C ASN A 165 31.73 -25.37 12.32
N GLY A 166 32.80 -24.85 11.71
CA GLY A 166 33.25 -25.29 10.39
C GLY A 166 32.14 -25.11 9.34
N LEU A 167 31.76 -26.23 8.69
CA LEU A 167 30.60 -26.28 7.81
C LEU A 167 29.40 -26.85 8.60
N CYS A 168 28.51 -25.98 9.04
CA CYS A 168 27.29 -26.37 9.75
C CYS A 168 26.10 -26.51 8.79
N ARG A 169 24.95 -26.94 9.33
CA ARG A 169 23.68 -26.98 8.59
C ARG A 169 22.62 -26.14 9.29
N ILE A 170 21.95 -25.30 8.51
CA ILE A 170 20.77 -24.53 8.94
C ILE A 170 19.52 -25.09 8.27
N GLU A 171 18.37 -24.96 8.92
CA GLU A 171 17.09 -25.30 8.29
C GLU A 171 16.56 -24.10 7.51
N LEU A 172 16.19 -24.33 6.25
CA LEU A 172 15.44 -23.41 5.41
C LEU A 172 14.07 -23.99 5.12
N ARG A 173 13.01 -23.21 5.34
CA ARG A 173 11.66 -23.46 4.79
C ARG A 173 11.36 -22.41 3.74
N VAL A 174 10.70 -22.81 2.66
CA VAL A 174 10.26 -21.92 1.58
C VAL A 174 8.75 -22.04 1.49
N ASP A 175 8.04 -20.90 1.58
CA ASP A 175 6.59 -20.80 1.45
C ASP A 175 5.80 -21.77 2.35
N GLY A 176 6.27 -21.97 3.59
CA GLY A 176 5.66 -22.91 4.55
C GLY A 176 5.87 -24.39 4.21
N GLY A 177 6.70 -24.70 3.22
CA GLY A 177 7.03 -26.05 2.80
C GLY A 177 7.91 -26.82 3.79
N LYS A 178 8.30 -28.03 3.37
CA LYS A 178 9.13 -28.92 4.20
C LYS A 178 10.51 -28.30 4.50
N PRO A 179 11.06 -28.53 5.70
CA PRO A 179 12.39 -28.05 6.05
C PRO A 179 13.45 -28.70 5.17
N GLN A 180 14.41 -27.89 4.70
CA GLN A 180 15.56 -28.31 3.93
C GLN A 180 16.83 -27.97 4.69
N ALA A 181 17.79 -28.88 4.73
CA ALA A 181 19.09 -28.61 5.31
C ALA A 181 19.98 -27.87 4.29
N TRP A 182 20.53 -26.73 4.69
CA TRP A 182 21.44 -25.92 3.88
C TRP A 182 22.79 -25.77 4.57
N ALA A 183 23.86 -25.96 3.82
CA ALA A 183 25.22 -25.83 4.35
C ALA A 183 25.57 -24.35 4.54
N ALA A 184 26.11 -24.02 5.71
CA ALA A 184 26.51 -22.67 6.08
C ALA A 184 27.85 -22.67 6.83
N TYR A 185 28.53 -21.52 6.86
CA TYR A 185 29.82 -21.37 7.55
C TYR A 185 30.04 -19.94 8.04
N LEU A 186 30.85 -19.78 9.09
CA LEU A 186 31.37 -18.47 9.50
C LEU A 186 32.60 -18.12 8.66
N PRO A 187 32.74 -16.87 8.21
CA PRO A 187 33.93 -16.43 7.51
C PRO A 187 35.14 -16.47 8.46
N PRO A 188 36.35 -16.74 7.97
CA PRO A 188 37.55 -16.83 8.79
C PRO A 188 37.97 -15.49 9.39
N THR A 189 37.55 -14.38 8.77
CA THR A 189 37.80 -12.99 9.16
C THR A 189 37.02 -12.55 10.40
N GLY A 190 36.05 -13.36 10.87
CA GLY A 190 35.43 -13.19 12.18
C GLY A 190 34.28 -12.18 12.24
N GLU A 191 33.87 -11.58 11.12
CA GLU A 191 32.67 -10.75 11.08
C GLU A 191 31.42 -11.55 11.54
N PRO A 192 30.41 -10.87 12.12
CA PRO A 192 29.18 -11.52 12.60
C PRO A 192 28.25 -11.90 11.44
N ALA A 193 28.76 -12.69 10.50
CA ALA A 193 28.06 -13.15 9.31
C ALA A 193 27.99 -14.68 9.24
N LEU A 194 26.92 -15.20 8.67
CA LEU A 194 26.72 -16.62 8.40
C LEU A 194 26.51 -16.81 6.89
N PHE A 195 27.52 -17.34 6.20
CA PHE A 195 27.50 -17.53 4.77
C PHE A 195 26.77 -18.81 4.38
N ILE A 196 25.97 -18.74 3.33
CA ILE A 196 25.31 -19.88 2.70
C ILE A 196 26.24 -20.43 1.61
N LYS A 197 26.61 -21.71 1.71
CA LYS A 197 27.63 -22.33 0.86
C LYS A 197 27.25 -22.39 -0.63
N ASP A 198 25.98 -22.67 -0.92
CA ASP A 198 25.44 -22.78 -2.28
C ASP A 198 24.64 -21.51 -2.64
N ASP A 199 25.36 -20.39 -2.80
CA ASP A 199 24.79 -19.08 -3.08
C ASP A 199 23.97 -19.05 -4.39
N ARG A 200 24.40 -19.78 -5.43
CA ARG A 200 23.72 -19.81 -6.73
C ARG A 200 22.37 -20.47 -6.63
N ARG A 201 22.29 -21.62 -5.96
CA ARG A 201 21.01 -22.30 -5.73
C ARG A 201 20.11 -21.46 -4.84
N PHE A 202 20.66 -20.78 -3.84
CA PHE A 202 19.88 -19.90 -2.96
C PHE A 202 19.23 -18.76 -3.75
N ILE A 203 19.99 -18.03 -4.57
CA ILE A 203 19.47 -16.94 -5.40
C ILE A 203 18.41 -17.45 -6.38
N SER A 204 18.67 -18.59 -7.04
CA SER A 204 17.70 -19.19 -7.98
C SER A 204 16.38 -19.59 -7.29
N MET A 205 16.41 -19.93 -6.00
CA MET A 205 15.21 -20.21 -5.20
C MET A 205 14.46 -18.92 -4.85
N LEU A 206 15.18 -17.84 -4.51
CA LEU A 206 14.57 -16.54 -4.18
C LEU A 206 13.73 -15.97 -5.33
N GLU A 207 14.12 -16.23 -6.58
CA GLU A 207 13.37 -15.78 -7.77
C GLU A 207 11.92 -16.29 -7.82
N LYS A 208 11.60 -17.34 -7.06
CA LYS A 208 10.28 -17.98 -7.05
C LYS A 208 9.58 -17.93 -5.68
N ALA A 209 10.33 -17.73 -4.61
CA ALA A 209 9.82 -17.77 -3.24
C ALA A 209 9.04 -16.50 -2.89
N GLN A 210 8.02 -16.62 -2.05
CA GLN A 210 7.31 -15.48 -1.44
C GLN A 210 7.85 -15.19 -0.04
N VAL A 211 8.08 -16.24 0.74
CA VAL A 211 8.57 -16.18 2.11
C VAL A 211 9.59 -17.27 2.32
N ILE A 212 10.66 -16.95 3.03
CA ILE A 212 11.60 -17.96 3.55
C ILE A 212 11.74 -17.85 5.05
N GLU A 213 12.02 -18.99 5.69
CA GLU A 213 12.31 -19.06 7.11
C GLU A 213 13.62 -19.82 7.34
N LEU A 214 14.54 -19.20 8.06
CA LEU A 214 15.86 -19.73 8.37
C LEU A 214 15.98 -19.97 9.87
N ARG A 215 16.23 -21.21 10.28
CA ARG A 215 16.51 -21.54 11.68
C ARG A 215 18.02 -21.46 11.92
N VAL A 216 18.44 -20.53 12.77
CA VAL A 216 19.84 -20.22 13.05
C VAL A 216 20.11 -20.15 14.55
N ASP A 217 21.34 -20.41 14.96
CA ASP A 217 21.76 -20.25 16.35
C ASP A 217 22.52 -18.92 16.52
N LEU A 218 22.10 -18.12 17.50
CA LEU A 218 22.77 -16.87 17.86
C LEU A 218 23.63 -17.05 19.10
N LYS A 219 24.84 -16.46 19.08
CA LYS A 219 25.75 -16.51 20.25
C LYS A 219 25.15 -15.87 21.51
N GLN A 220 24.22 -14.94 21.33
CA GLN A 220 23.60 -14.15 22.41
C GLN A 220 22.22 -14.65 22.87
N GLY A 221 21.63 -15.68 22.23
CA GLY A 221 20.20 -15.93 22.47
C GLY A 221 19.61 -17.22 21.91
N GLY A 222 20.38 -18.29 21.82
CA GLY A 222 19.88 -19.60 21.40
C GLY A 222 19.33 -19.62 19.97
N VAL A 223 18.48 -20.59 19.69
CA VAL A 223 17.95 -20.83 18.35
C VAL A 223 16.88 -19.80 18.00
N ARG A 224 16.96 -19.21 16.80
CA ARG A 224 16.00 -18.25 16.25
C ARG A 224 15.52 -18.71 14.88
N THR A 225 14.23 -18.51 14.60
CA THR A 225 13.68 -18.60 13.25
C THR A 225 13.58 -17.19 12.69
N LEU A 226 14.30 -16.92 11.60
CA LEU A 226 14.30 -15.65 10.88
C LEU A 226 13.36 -15.77 9.68
N LYS A 227 12.37 -14.90 9.58
CA LYS A 227 11.43 -14.88 8.45
C LYS A 227 11.80 -13.73 7.51
N TYR A 228 11.82 -13.98 6.21
CA TYR A 228 12.02 -12.95 5.19
C TYR A 228 10.90 -13.01 4.15
N GLU A 229 10.26 -11.88 3.86
CA GLU A 229 9.26 -11.75 2.80
C GLU A 229 9.95 -11.42 1.46
N VAL A 230 10.49 -12.46 0.81
CA VAL A 230 11.38 -12.34 -0.35
C VAL A 230 10.66 -12.16 -1.68
N GLY A 231 9.33 -12.26 -1.73
CA GLY A 231 8.54 -12.19 -2.97
C GLY A 231 8.67 -10.88 -3.77
N GLY A 232 9.28 -9.84 -3.20
CA GLY A 232 9.63 -8.59 -3.87
C GLY A 232 11.01 -8.56 -4.54
N PHE A 233 11.76 -9.68 -4.52
CA PHE A 233 13.11 -9.74 -5.10
C PHE A 233 13.07 -9.50 -6.62
N LYS A 234 13.93 -8.59 -7.10
CA LYS A 234 14.03 -8.20 -8.50
C LYS A 234 15.41 -8.55 -9.04
N PRO A 235 15.57 -9.68 -9.75
CA PRO A 235 16.87 -10.10 -10.31
C PRO A 235 17.51 -9.05 -11.22
N ALA A 236 16.70 -8.31 -11.97
CA ALA A 236 17.16 -7.21 -12.84
C ALA A 236 17.81 -6.05 -12.05
N SER A 237 17.42 -5.85 -10.79
CA SER A 237 18.01 -4.84 -9.89
C SER A 237 19.25 -5.35 -9.15
N PHE A 238 19.58 -6.64 -9.31
CA PHE A 238 20.82 -7.26 -8.82
C PHE A 238 21.57 -7.87 -10.03
N PRO A 239 22.15 -7.04 -10.91
CA PRO A 239 22.76 -7.51 -12.15
C PRO A 239 24.09 -8.24 -11.89
N PRO A 240 24.55 -9.10 -12.82
CA PRO A 240 25.92 -9.60 -12.78
C PRO A 240 26.88 -8.41 -12.90
N LEU A 241 28.09 -8.56 -12.37
CA LEU A 241 29.11 -7.53 -12.55
C LEU A 241 29.57 -7.52 -14.01
N ALA A 242 29.89 -6.32 -14.52
CA ALA A 242 30.52 -6.18 -15.81
C ALA A 242 31.77 -7.07 -15.87
N LYS A 243 31.85 -7.95 -16.88
CA LYS A 243 33.08 -8.68 -17.14
C LYS A 243 34.17 -7.65 -17.42
N LYS A 244 35.28 -7.68 -16.67
CA LYS A 244 36.48 -6.95 -17.07
C LYS A 244 36.84 -7.46 -18.47
N GLY A 245 36.83 -6.55 -19.45
CA GLY A 245 37.34 -6.81 -20.80
C GLY A 245 38.84 -7.07 -20.78
#